data_AF-A0A843H1U3-F1
#
_entry.id   AF-A0A843H1U3-F1
#
_cell.length_a   1.000
_cell.length_b   1.000
_cell.length_c   1.000
_cell.angle_alpha   90.00
_cell.angle_beta   90.00
_cell.angle_gamma   90.00
#
_symmetry.space_group_name_H-M   'P 1'
#
loop_
_entity.id
_entity.type
_entity.pdbx_description
1 polymer ?
#
loop_
_entity_poly.entity_id
_entity_poly.type
_entity_poly.pdbx_seq_one_letter_code
_entity_poly.pdbx_strand_id
1 'polypeptide(L)'
;MLANGNSSMAFNSYKEMPQLPYKVIATLLTEESQAAEDFWKLLKYVDVDALSKPNLSYDEKLALIWNGDSIEQNYNVFLKPLVGSSMDDAEAQTQLRIFRYTTMPVTRFEAVITIEADFITNEKTCLVYQDGLLCERTDLMEALFLDIMNGRDIEIGSGVVMFDRELSRSCNSQLNIGNSKSFYGRSLIMALEFISGESGGLCG
;
A
#
# COMPACT_ATOMS: atom_id res chain seq x y z
N MET A 1 -15.20 28.34 14.27
CA MET A 1 -16.01 28.10 13.07
C MET A 1 -15.40 26.91 12.35
N LEU A 2 -16.21 25.90 12.01
CA LEU A 2 -15.76 24.80 11.17
C LEU A 2 -15.45 25.33 9.77
N ALA A 3 -14.58 24.66 9.02
CA ALA A 3 -14.12 25.12 7.69
C ALA A 3 -15.26 25.33 6.68
N ASN A 4 -16.44 24.76 6.93
CA ASN A 4 -17.65 24.90 6.12
C ASN A 4 -18.56 26.08 6.54
N GLY A 5 -18.12 26.95 7.45
CA GLY A 5 -18.91 28.09 7.92
C GLY A 5 -20.12 27.73 8.78
N ASN A 6 -20.24 26.47 9.21
CA ASN A 6 -21.32 26.01 10.08
C ASN A 6 -21.01 26.36 11.56
N SER A 7 -22.04 26.78 12.29
CA SER A 7 -22.02 27.06 13.72
C SER A 7 -22.91 26.15 14.56
N SER A 8 -23.69 25.25 13.95
CA SER A 8 -24.70 24.43 14.64
C SER A 8 -24.44 22.93 14.62
N MET A 9 -23.63 22.40 13.69
CA MET A 9 -23.34 20.97 13.60
C MET A 9 -21.89 20.69 13.21
N ALA A 10 -21.28 19.74 13.92
CA ALA A 10 -19.94 19.25 13.63
C ALA A 10 -19.94 18.08 12.62
N PHE A 11 -18.84 17.98 11.87
CA PHE A 11 -18.61 17.00 10.81
C PHE A 11 -17.15 16.54 10.85
N ASN A 12 -16.89 15.33 10.38
CA ASN A 12 -15.55 14.78 10.25
C ASN A 12 -14.65 15.63 9.33
N SER A 13 -13.37 15.78 9.69
CA SER A 13 -12.37 16.53 8.91
C SER A 13 -11.57 15.57 8.03
N TYR A 14 -11.73 15.66 6.71
CA TYR A 14 -11.08 14.77 5.75
C TYR A 14 -9.74 15.29 5.22
N LYS A 15 -9.16 16.31 5.87
CA LYS A 15 -7.94 16.99 5.39
C LYS A 15 -6.72 16.07 5.28
N GLU A 16 -6.64 15.06 6.15
CA GLU A 16 -5.52 14.12 6.21
C GLU A 16 -5.62 13.03 5.14
N MET A 17 -6.80 12.80 4.55
CA MET A 17 -7.03 11.70 3.60
C MET A 17 -6.03 11.61 2.44
N PRO A 18 -5.57 12.71 1.80
CA PRO A 18 -4.59 12.62 0.72
C PRO A 18 -3.24 12.03 1.16
N GLN A 19 -2.92 12.08 2.46
CA GLN A 19 -1.66 11.57 3.02
C GLN A 19 -1.70 10.05 3.25
N LEU A 20 -2.88 9.42 3.14
CA LEU A 20 -3.08 8.01 3.45
C LEU A 20 -2.09 7.08 2.72
N PRO A 21 -1.90 7.15 1.38
CA PRO A 21 -0.93 6.28 0.71
C PRO A 21 0.51 6.53 1.17
N TYR A 22 0.86 7.79 1.47
CA TYR A 22 2.18 8.16 1.97
C TYR A 22 2.44 7.58 3.37
N LYS A 23 1.44 7.59 4.27
CA LYS A 23 1.55 7.01 5.62
C LYS A 23 1.80 5.51 5.60
N VAL A 24 1.19 4.79 4.65
CA VAL A 24 1.48 3.35 4.43
C VAL A 24 2.94 3.15 4.04
N ILE A 25 3.45 3.91 3.05
CA ILE A 25 4.86 3.82 2.65
C ILE A 25 5.80 4.22 3.79
N ALA A 26 5.49 5.29 4.51
CA ALA A 26 6.30 5.74 5.64
C ALA A 26 6.42 4.65 6.71
N THR A 27 5.30 3.97 7.01
CA THR A 27 5.28 2.83 7.93
C THR A 27 6.18 1.69 7.43
N LEU A 28 6.09 1.32 6.14
CA LEU A 28 6.96 0.30 5.54
C LEU A 28 8.45 0.68 5.53
N LEU A 29 8.77 1.96 5.39
CA LEU A 29 10.16 2.46 5.40
C LEU A 29 10.80 2.38 6.79
N THR A 30 10.00 2.59 7.84
CA THR A 30 10.48 2.61 9.23
C THR A 30 10.32 1.27 9.95
N GLU A 31 9.64 0.30 9.36
CA GLU A 31 9.50 -1.03 9.92
C GLU A 31 10.82 -1.82 9.82
N GLU A 32 11.27 -2.35 10.95
CA GLU A 32 12.58 -3.03 11.09
C GLU A 32 12.45 -4.57 11.12
N SER A 33 11.23 -5.11 11.08
CA SER A 33 11.01 -6.55 11.02
C SER A 33 11.63 -7.21 9.77
N GLN A 34 11.97 -8.50 9.90
CA GLN A 34 12.46 -9.30 8.76
C GLN A 34 11.45 -9.32 7.61
N ALA A 35 10.14 -9.30 7.93
CA ALA A 35 9.09 -9.27 6.91
C ALA A 35 9.17 -8.01 6.05
N ALA A 36 9.42 -6.84 6.65
CA ALA A 36 9.61 -5.60 5.91
C ALA A 36 10.88 -5.63 5.06
N GLU A 37 12.00 -6.13 5.60
CA GLU A 37 13.24 -6.26 4.83
C GLU A 37 13.08 -7.18 3.62
N ASP A 38 12.43 -8.33 3.80
CA ASP A 38 12.15 -9.26 2.71
C ASP A 38 11.19 -8.66 1.68
N PHE A 39 10.19 -7.90 2.11
CA PHE A 39 9.31 -7.16 1.21
C PHE A 39 10.08 -6.15 0.34
N TRP A 40 11.01 -5.37 0.93
CA TRP A 40 11.87 -4.45 0.20
C TRP A 40 12.84 -5.16 -0.77
N LYS A 41 13.38 -6.32 -0.39
CA LYS A 41 14.21 -7.15 -1.29
C LYS A 41 13.41 -7.62 -2.50
N LEU A 42 12.16 -8.04 -2.30
CA LEU A 42 11.28 -8.49 -3.38
C LEU A 42 10.94 -7.36 -4.36
N LEU A 43 10.90 -6.11 -3.90
CA LEU A 43 10.76 -4.94 -4.77
C LEU A 43 12.04 -4.64 -5.56
N LYS A 44 13.21 -4.71 -4.91
CA LYS A 44 14.48 -4.30 -5.51
C LYS A 44 15.09 -5.33 -6.45
N TYR A 45 15.09 -6.59 -6.03
CA TYR A 45 15.88 -7.64 -6.67
C TYR A 45 14.99 -8.52 -7.53
N VAL A 46 15.34 -8.64 -8.80
CA VAL A 46 14.56 -9.34 -9.82
C VAL A 46 14.76 -10.86 -9.81
N ASP A 47 15.81 -11.31 -9.14
CA ASP A 47 16.26 -12.70 -9.17
C ASP A 47 15.40 -13.61 -8.28
N VAL A 48 15.40 -14.90 -8.61
CA VAL A 48 14.68 -15.94 -7.86
C VAL A 48 15.22 -16.14 -6.43
N ASP A 49 16.45 -15.70 -6.17
CA ASP A 49 17.11 -15.76 -4.86
C ASP A 49 17.05 -14.42 -4.10
N ALA A 50 16.12 -13.51 -4.47
CA ALA A 50 16.01 -12.15 -3.92
C ALA A 50 16.10 -12.07 -2.39
N LEU A 51 15.50 -13.01 -1.65
CA LEU A 51 15.49 -13.01 -0.18
C LEU A 51 16.88 -13.23 0.44
N SER A 52 17.77 -13.91 -0.28
CA SER A 52 19.14 -14.19 0.18
C SER A 52 20.09 -12.99 0.01
N LYS A 53 19.64 -11.94 -0.70
CA LYS A 53 20.44 -10.75 -0.96
C LYS A 53 20.49 -9.83 0.25
N PRO A 54 21.47 -8.90 0.30
CA PRO A 54 21.58 -7.95 1.40
C PRO A 54 20.32 -7.09 1.55
N ASN A 55 19.97 -6.79 2.81
CA ASN A 55 18.95 -5.80 3.15
C ASN A 55 19.30 -4.45 2.54
N LEU A 56 18.27 -3.67 2.19
CA LEU A 56 18.45 -2.34 1.63
C LEU A 56 18.68 -1.33 2.74
N SER A 57 19.59 -0.39 2.51
CA SER A 57 19.67 0.83 3.31
C SER A 57 18.43 1.70 3.14
N TYR A 58 18.21 2.62 4.07
CA TYR A 58 17.10 3.56 4.00
C TYR A 58 17.09 4.37 2.69
N ASP A 59 18.26 4.84 2.24
CA ASP A 59 18.40 5.61 1.00
C ASP A 59 18.08 4.75 -0.25
N GLU A 60 18.45 3.46 -0.23
CA GLU A 60 18.10 2.53 -1.30
C GLU A 60 16.59 2.26 -1.35
N LYS A 61 15.92 2.15 -0.19
CA LYS A 61 14.46 2.01 -0.12
C LYS A 61 13.77 3.28 -0.65
N LEU A 62 14.24 4.46 -0.24
CA LEU A 62 13.72 5.75 -0.74
C LEU A 62 13.87 5.90 -2.25
N ALA A 63 15.00 5.46 -2.80
CA ALA A 63 15.27 5.54 -4.25
C ALA A 63 14.30 4.70 -5.10
N LEU A 64 13.55 3.75 -4.50
CA LEU A 64 12.53 2.97 -5.19
C LEU A 64 11.20 3.71 -5.33
N ILE A 65 10.97 4.82 -4.62
CA ILE A 65 9.69 5.53 -4.55
C ILE A 65 9.67 6.64 -5.59
N TRP A 66 8.68 6.61 -6.48
CA TRP A 66 8.49 7.64 -7.49
C TRP A 66 7.98 8.95 -6.88
N ASN A 67 8.60 10.07 -7.27
CA ASN A 67 8.36 11.39 -6.67
C ASN A 67 7.48 12.33 -7.51
N GLY A 68 7.02 11.92 -8.69
CA GLY A 68 6.10 12.70 -9.53
C GLY A 68 6.71 13.33 -10.78
N ASP A 69 8.03 13.57 -10.79
CA ASP A 69 8.67 14.42 -11.80
C ASP A 69 9.70 13.69 -12.67
N SER A 70 9.90 12.39 -12.45
CA SER A 70 10.92 11.58 -13.11
C SER A 70 10.32 10.46 -13.98
N ILE A 71 11.16 9.81 -14.79
CA ILE A 71 10.76 8.66 -15.61
C ILE A 71 10.35 7.50 -14.69
N GLU A 72 9.07 7.12 -14.77
CA GLU A 72 8.44 6.12 -13.90
C GLU A 72 9.13 4.75 -13.93
N GLN A 73 9.70 4.34 -15.06
CA GLN A 73 10.38 3.04 -15.24
C GLN A 73 11.54 2.79 -14.26
N ASN A 74 12.12 3.85 -13.70
CA ASN A 74 13.25 3.75 -12.75
C ASN A 74 12.82 3.43 -11.31
N TYR A 75 11.52 3.29 -11.05
CA TYR A 75 10.95 3.20 -9.70
C TYR A 75 10.04 2.01 -9.56
N ASN A 76 9.98 1.46 -8.35
CA ASN A 76 9.19 0.26 -8.06
C ASN A 76 7.95 0.59 -7.21
N VAL A 77 7.92 1.75 -6.54
CA VAL A 77 6.82 2.11 -5.63
C VAL A 77 6.12 3.37 -6.10
N PHE A 78 4.79 3.31 -6.19
CA PHE A 78 3.94 4.38 -6.71
C PHE A 78 2.74 4.68 -5.81
N LEU A 79 2.35 5.95 -5.74
CA LEU A 79 1.19 6.43 -4.98
C LEU A 79 -0.08 6.60 -5.83
N LYS A 80 -0.13 5.94 -6.98
CA LYS A 80 -1.21 6.04 -7.97
C LYS A 80 -1.48 4.69 -8.63
N PRO A 81 -2.72 4.44 -9.07
CA PRO A 81 -3.08 3.16 -9.69
C PRO A 81 -2.49 2.99 -11.10
N LEU A 82 -2.39 4.09 -11.86
CA LEU A 82 -1.95 4.07 -13.24
C LEU A 82 -0.51 4.57 -13.37
N VAL A 83 0.36 3.69 -13.86
CA VAL A 83 1.73 4.01 -14.31
C VAL A 83 1.68 4.03 -15.83
N GLY A 84 2.03 5.17 -16.43
CA GLY A 84 1.82 5.45 -17.86
C GLY A 84 2.86 4.78 -18.75
N SER A 85 4.07 4.55 -18.24
CA SER A 85 5.02 3.65 -18.88
C SER A 85 4.65 2.21 -18.56
N SER A 86 4.40 1.41 -19.59
CA SER A 86 4.31 -0.04 -19.44
C SER A 86 5.57 -0.57 -18.76
N MET A 87 5.44 -1.61 -17.94
CA MET A 87 6.58 -2.49 -17.69
C MET A 87 6.96 -3.05 -19.06
N ASP A 88 8.01 -2.51 -19.67
CA ASP A 88 8.48 -2.98 -20.96
C ASP A 88 8.96 -4.42 -20.81
N ASP A 89 8.55 -5.28 -21.74
CA ASP A 89 8.89 -6.72 -21.75
C ASP A 89 10.42 -6.98 -21.67
N ALA A 90 11.23 -5.96 -21.97
CA ALA A 90 12.68 -5.99 -21.88
C ALA A 90 13.19 -5.98 -20.43
N GLU A 91 12.59 -5.21 -19.52
CA GLU A 91 13.14 -4.95 -18.18
C GLU A 91 12.37 -5.70 -17.08
N ALA A 92 13.09 -6.53 -16.34
CA ALA A 92 12.58 -7.26 -15.18
C ALA A 92 12.23 -6.27 -14.05
N GLN A 93 10.96 -6.22 -13.62
CA GLN A 93 10.54 -5.32 -12.55
C GLN A 93 9.38 -5.90 -11.72
N THR A 94 9.42 -5.61 -10.43
CA THR A 94 8.31 -5.80 -9.49
C THR A 94 7.85 -4.45 -8.97
N GLN A 95 6.54 -4.19 -8.96
CA GLN A 95 5.96 -2.90 -8.56
C GLN A 95 5.01 -3.05 -7.37
N LEU A 96 5.02 -2.04 -6.52
CA LEU A 96 4.00 -1.77 -5.50
C LEU A 96 3.27 -0.48 -5.87
N ARG A 97 1.94 -0.53 -5.95
CA ARG A 97 1.13 0.67 -6.10
C ARG A 97 0.18 0.77 -4.92
N ILE A 98 0.19 1.90 -4.24
CA ILE A 98 -0.67 2.14 -3.08
C ILE A 98 -1.52 3.36 -3.37
N PHE A 99 -2.83 3.21 -3.24
CA PHE A 99 -3.76 4.32 -3.43
C PHE A 99 -5.02 4.09 -2.61
N ARG A 100 -5.76 5.17 -2.37
CA ARG A 100 -7.08 5.07 -1.74
C ARG A 100 -8.06 4.49 -2.75
N TYR A 101 -8.76 3.44 -2.37
CA TYR A 101 -9.76 2.79 -3.22
C TYR A 101 -11.13 3.42 -3.06
N THR A 102 -11.71 3.38 -1.86
CA THR A 102 -13.02 3.97 -1.57
C THR A 102 -13.06 4.68 -0.22
N THR A 103 -14.11 5.49 -0.03
CA THR A 103 -14.44 6.10 1.25
C THR A 103 -15.93 5.95 1.47
N MET A 104 -16.29 5.26 2.53
CA MET A 104 -17.67 4.93 2.87
C MET A 104 -18.04 5.66 4.17
N PRO A 105 -18.89 6.69 4.12
CA PRO A 105 -19.33 7.36 5.35
C PRO A 105 -20.19 6.41 6.18
N VAL A 106 -19.94 6.35 7.48
CA VAL A 106 -20.77 5.60 8.45
C VAL A 106 -21.71 6.57 9.16
N THR A 107 -21.15 7.66 9.68
CA THR A 107 -21.89 8.75 10.30
C THR A 107 -21.35 10.10 9.80
N ARG A 108 -21.82 11.20 10.38
CA ARG A 108 -21.25 12.53 10.09
C ARG A 108 -19.86 12.72 10.69
N PHE A 109 -19.45 11.84 11.61
CA PHE A 109 -18.17 11.91 12.35
C PHE A 109 -17.20 10.80 11.96
N GLU A 110 -17.67 9.77 11.27
CA GLU A 110 -16.94 8.53 11.05
C GLU A 110 -17.09 8.07 9.60
N ALA A 111 -16.02 7.54 9.03
CA ALA A 111 -16.02 6.88 7.75
C ALA A 111 -15.12 5.65 7.78
N VAL A 112 -15.37 4.70 6.90
CA VAL A 112 -14.42 3.63 6.59
C VAL A 112 -13.68 4.02 5.31
N ILE A 113 -12.37 4.02 5.36
CA ILE A 113 -11.52 4.25 4.18
C ILE A 113 -10.88 2.92 3.80
N THR A 114 -10.88 2.61 2.51
CA THR A 114 -10.15 1.46 1.98
C THR A 114 -8.90 1.89 1.24
N ILE A 115 -7.82 1.15 1.46
CA ILE A 115 -6.55 1.26 0.77
C ILE A 115 -6.43 0.04 -0.13
N GLU A 116 -5.98 0.26 -1.36
CA GLU A 116 -5.60 -0.81 -2.27
C GLU A 116 -4.08 -0.80 -2.45
N ALA A 117 -3.49 -1.97 -2.26
CA ALA A 117 -2.09 -2.27 -2.51
C ALA A 117 -2.00 -3.27 -3.66
N ASP A 118 -1.48 -2.83 -4.79
CA ASP A 118 -1.25 -3.66 -5.96
C ASP A 118 0.19 -4.16 -5.95
N PHE A 119 0.36 -5.48 -5.97
CA PHE A 119 1.65 -6.14 -6.18
C PHE A 119 1.70 -6.65 -7.61
N ILE A 120 2.61 -6.12 -8.42
CA ILE A 120 2.68 -6.43 -9.85
C ILE A 120 4.06 -6.95 -10.19
N THR A 121 4.12 -8.00 -10.99
CA THR A 121 5.36 -8.63 -11.42
C THR A 121 5.28 -8.94 -12.91
N ASN A 122 6.43 -9.04 -13.56
CA ASN A 122 6.49 -9.54 -14.94
C ASN A 122 6.89 -11.02 -14.99
N GLU A 123 6.82 -11.63 -16.18
CA GLU A 123 7.16 -13.05 -16.39
C GLU A 123 8.55 -13.43 -15.84
N LYS A 124 9.53 -12.52 -15.90
CA LYS A 124 10.91 -12.79 -15.48
C LYS A 124 11.11 -12.76 -13.97
N THR A 125 10.21 -12.08 -13.24
CA THR A 125 10.33 -11.82 -11.79
C THR A 125 9.29 -12.58 -10.98
N CYS A 126 8.39 -13.31 -11.61
CA CYS A 126 7.20 -13.89 -10.98
C CYS A 126 7.45 -14.96 -9.91
N LEU A 127 8.68 -15.47 -9.78
CA LEU A 127 9.02 -16.53 -8.85
C LEU A 127 10.17 -16.12 -7.92
N VAL A 128 10.14 -16.65 -6.69
CA VAL A 128 11.17 -16.46 -5.67
C VAL A 128 11.26 -17.67 -4.75
N TYR A 129 12.46 -17.98 -4.25
CA TYR A 129 12.65 -19.00 -3.23
C TYR A 129 12.46 -18.42 -1.83
N GLN A 130 11.58 -19.05 -1.05
CA GLN A 130 11.43 -18.85 0.39
C GLN A 130 11.67 -20.19 1.09
N ASP A 131 12.66 -20.26 1.98
CA ASP A 131 13.01 -21.47 2.74
C ASP A 131 13.17 -22.74 1.88
N GLY A 132 13.72 -22.58 0.68
CA GLY A 132 13.94 -23.67 -0.28
C GLY A 132 12.70 -24.07 -1.09
N LEU A 133 11.55 -23.42 -0.88
CA LEU A 133 10.33 -23.59 -1.67
C LEU A 133 10.21 -22.48 -2.70
N LEU A 134 9.88 -22.86 -3.95
CA LEU A 134 9.63 -21.91 -5.02
C LEU A 134 8.20 -21.38 -4.89
N CYS A 135 8.06 -20.09 -4.62
CA CYS A 135 6.79 -19.41 -4.41
C CYS A 135 6.51 -18.37 -5.50
N GLU A 136 5.23 -18.08 -5.71
CA GLU A 136 4.79 -16.97 -6.55
C GLU A 136 5.08 -15.65 -5.82
N ARG A 137 5.79 -14.74 -6.50
CA ARG A 137 6.34 -13.53 -5.86
C ARG A 137 5.24 -12.66 -5.26
N THR A 138 4.16 -12.41 -6.00
CA THR A 138 3.11 -11.50 -5.52
C THR A 138 2.28 -12.10 -4.38
N ASP A 139 2.21 -13.43 -4.27
CA ASP A 139 1.60 -14.15 -3.14
C ASP A 139 2.41 -13.97 -1.87
N LEU A 140 3.73 -14.13 -1.97
CA LEU A 140 4.63 -13.88 -0.85
C LEU A 140 4.61 -12.40 -0.43
N MET A 141 4.63 -11.48 -1.40
CA MET A 141 4.54 -10.05 -1.10
C MET A 141 3.25 -9.69 -0.36
N GLU A 142 2.11 -10.25 -0.77
CA GLU A 142 0.85 -10.06 -0.04
C GLU A 142 0.94 -10.58 1.39
N ALA A 143 1.46 -11.80 1.60
CA ALA A 143 1.58 -12.38 2.93
C ALA A 143 2.46 -11.52 3.86
N LEU A 144 3.60 -11.03 3.36
CA LEU A 144 4.49 -10.13 4.10
C LEU A 144 3.82 -8.78 4.39
N PHE A 145 3.12 -8.21 3.41
CA PHE A 145 2.41 -6.94 3.60
C PHE A 145 1.30 -7.06 4.64
N LEU A 146 0.55 -8.15 4.64
CA LEU A 146 -0.47 -8.45 5.66
C LEU A 146 0.16 -8.62 7.05
N ASP A 147 1.31 -9.28 7.16
CA ASP A 147 2.04 -9.42 8.44
C ASP A 147 2.47 -8.07 9.02
N ILE A 148 2.87 -7.13 8.14
CA ILE A 148 3.31 -5.78 8.55
C ILE A 148 2.11 -4.86 8.87
N MET A 149 1.06 -4.90 8.05
CA MET A 149 0.03 -3.87 8.02
C MET A 149 -1.26 -4.24 8.74
N ASN A 150 -1.57 -5.52 8.92
CA ASN A 150 -2.83 -5.94 9.53
C ASN A 150 -2.81 -5.67 11.05
N GLY A 151 -3.70 -4.79 11.52
CA GLY A 151 -3.72 -4.25 12.88
C GLY A 151 -2.76 -3.09 13.12
N ARG A 152 -2.12 -2.55 12.07
CA ARG A 152 -1.11 -1.48 12.19
C ARG A 152 -1.77 -0.11 12.26
N ASP A 153 -1.39 0.68 13.26
CA ASP A 153 -1.65 2.12 13.28
C ASP A 153 -0.66 2.83 12.34
N ILE A 154 -1.18 3.56 11.36
CA ILE A 154 -0.40 4.34 10.38
C ILE A 154 -0.49 5.86 10.64
N GLU A 155 -0.94 6.24 11.83
CA GLU A 155 -1.06 7.62 12.31
C GLU A 155 -1.96 8.48 11.40
N ILE A 156 -3.10 7.93 10.98
CA ILE A 156 -4.12 8.66 10.22
C ILE A 156 -5.51 8.31 10.71
N GLY A 157 -6.30 9.33 11.02
CA GLY A 157 -7.55 9.11 11.77
C GLY A 157 -7.26 8.46 13.13
N SER A 158 -8.19 7.63 13.61
CA SER A 158 -8.10 6.96 14.91
C SER A 158 -8.10 5.43 14.82
N GLY A 159 -8.13 4.87 13.62
CA GLY A 159 -8.24 3.44 13.37
C GLY A 159 -6.90 2.81 12.99
N VAL A 160 -6.88 1.48 13.00
CA VAL A 160 -5.79 0.67 12.46
C VAL A 160 -6.16 0.12 11.08
N VAL A 161 -5.16 -0.19 10.26
CA VAL A 161 -5.36 -0.86 8.98
C VAL A 161 -5.72 -2.33 9.24
N MET A 162 -6.78 -2.82 8.60
CA MET A 162 -7.34 -4.15 8.86
C MET A 162 -7.71 -4.85 7.56
N PHE A 163 -7.35 -6.13 7.46
CA PHE A 163 -7.91 -7.03 6.46
C PHE A 163 -9.16 -7.70 7.02
N ASP A 164 -10.23 -6.92 7.14
CA ASP A 164 -11.48 -7.35 7.77
C ASP A 164 -12.71 -7.01 6.92
N ARG A 165 -13.49 -8.03 6.62
CA ARG A 165 -14.72 -7.93 5.82
C ARG A 165 -15.89 -7.34 6.60
N GLU A 166 -15.88 -7.44 7.93
CA GLU A 166 -16.89 -6.82 8.78
C GLU A 166 -16.78 -5.30 8.72
N LEU A 167 -15.56 -4.77 8.69
CA LEU A 167 -15.29 -3.35 8.52
C LEU A 167 -15.64 -2.84 7.11
N SER A 168 -15.28 -3.60 6.07
CA SER A 168 -15.66 -3.27 4.69
C SER A 168 -15.85 -4.51 3.82
N ARG A 169 -16.98 -4.56 3.10
CA ARG A 169 -17.26 -5.62 2.12
C ARG A 169 -16.27 -5.63 0.95
N SER A 170 -15.55 -4.53 0.73
CA SER A 170 -14.51 -4.42 -0.28
C SER A 170 -13.19 -5.05 0.14
N CYS A 171 -12.97 -5.36 1.43
CA CYS A 171 -11.76 -6.07 1.86
C CYS A 171 -11.70 -7.45 1.22
N ASN A 172 -10.73 -7.64 0.34
CA ASN A 172 -10.46 -8.88 -0.36
C ASN A 172 -9.05 -8.84 -0.98
N SER A 173 -8.62 -9.98 -1.49
CA SER A 173 -7.44 -10.09 -2.34
C SER A 173 -7.82 -10.80 -3.64
N GLN A 174 -7.33 -10.31 -4.78
CA GLN A 174 -7.62 -10.87 -6.11
C GLN A 174 -6.43 -10.78 -7.05
N LEU A 175 -6.16 -11.88 -7.77
CA LEU A 175 -5.25 -11.89 -8.92
C LEU A 175 -6.00 -11.37 -10.16
N ASN A 176 -6.14 -10.06 -10.27
CA ASN A 176 -7.00 -9.40 -11.27
C ASN A 176 -6.28 -8.36 -12.13
N ILE A 177 -4.99 -8.12 -11.87
CA ILE A 177 -4.16 -7.19 -12.64
C ILE A 177 -3.39 -8.00 -13.68
N GLY A 178 -3.36 -7.52 -14.90
CA GLY A 178 -2.47 -8.08 -15.91
C GLY A 178 -2.88 -7.71 -17.31
N ASN A 179 -2.03 -8.12 -18.23
CA ASN A 179 -2.38 -8.24 -19.63
C ASN A 179 -2.17 -9.69 -20.06
N SER A 180 -2.45 -10.00 -21.32
CA SER A 180 -2.36 -11.37 -21.81
C SER A 180 -0.92 -11.89 -22.01
N LYS A 181 0.13 -11.11 -21.72
CA LYS A 181 1.49 -11.41 -22.21
C LYS A 181 2.67 -11.06 -21.30
N SER A 182 2.68 -9.92 -20.60
CA SER A 182 3.92 -9.38 -20.04
C SER A 182 3.93 -9.16 -18.54
N PHE A 183 2.79 -8.90 -17.91
CA PHE A 183 2.71 -8.76 -16.47
C PHE A 183 1.39 -9.24 -15.92
N TYR A 184 1.41 -9.61 -14.65
CA TYR A 184 0.23 -9.85 -13.85
C TYR A 184 0.47 -9.32 -12.43
N GLY A 185 -0.60 -9.21 -11.66
CA GLY A 185 -0.53 -8.75 -10.29
C GLY A 185 -1.78 -9.04 -9.49
N ARG A 186 -1.63 -8.83 -8.19
CA ARG A 186 -2.65 -9.04 -7.18
C ARG A 186 -3.00 -7.69 -6.55
N SER A 187 -4.28 -7.43 -6.44
CA SER A 187 -4.84 -6.29 -5.70
C SER A 187 -5.27 -6.78 -4.32
N LEU A 188 -4.72 -6.15 -3.28
CA LEU A 188 -5.10 -6.35 -1.89
C LEU A 188 -5.82 -5.11 -1.38
N ILE A 189 -7.05 -5.27 -0.90
CA ILE A 189 -7.86 -4.20 -0.33
C ILE A 189 -7.96 -4.39 1.18
N MET A 190 -7.48 -3.40 1.93
CA MET A 190 -7.59 -3.30 3.39
C MET A 190 -8.41 -2.07 3.77
N ALA A 191 -8.97 -2.04 4.97
CA ALA A 191 -9.79 -0.95 5.46
C ALA A 191 -9.26 -0.37 6.77
N LEU A 192 -9.57 0.89 7.04
CA LEU A 192 -9.39 1.51 8.34
C LEU A 192 -10.59 2.39 8.67
N GLU A 193 -10.86 2.52 9.97
CA GLU A 193 -11.84 3.46 10.49
C GLU A 193 -11.23 4.85 10.60
N PHE A 194 -11.92 5.85 10.08
CA PHE A 194 -11.43 7.22 9.96
C PHE A 194 -12.31 8.17 10.75
N ILE A 195 -11.75 8.63 11.87
CA ILE A 195 -12.28 9.70 12.72
C ILE A 195 -11.15 10.72 12.86
N SER A 196 -11.37 11.94 12.39
CA SER A 196 -10.32 12.96 12.46
C SER A 196 -10.09 13.41 13.91
N GLY A 197 -8.84 13.57 14.33
CA GLY A 197 -8.50 14.08 15.68
C GLY A 197 -9.08 15.47 15.99
N GLU A 198 -9.40 16.28 14.97
CA GLU A 198 -10.05 17.59 15.12
C GLU A 198 -11.54 17.51 15.52
N SER A 199 -12.17 16.33 15.44
CA SER A 199 -13.61 16.14 15.69
C SER A 199 -13.96 15.96 17.18
N GLY A 200 -12.94 15.88 18.07
CA GLY A 200 -13.09 15.57 19.50
C GLY A 200 -13.14 16.77 20.44
N GLY A 201 -13.39 17.99 19.96
CA GLY A 201 -13.43 19.18 20.80
C GLY A 201 -14.77 19.89 20.75
N LEU A 202 -15.68 19.56 21.68
CA LEU A 202 -16.75 20.42 22.22
C LEU A 202 -17.53 19.64 23.30
N CYS A 203 -16.88 19.36 24.44
CA CYS A 203 -17.59 19.24 25.71
C CYS A 203 -17.55 20.62 26.36
N GLY A 204 -18.64 21.38 26.21
CA GLY A 204 -18.97 22.55 27.02
C GLY A 204 -20.09 22.20 27.99
#